data_AF-A0A5B2VCK9-F1
#
_entry.id   AF-A0A5B2VCK9-F1
#
_cell.length_a   1.000
_cell.length_b   1.000
_cell.length_c   1.000
_cell.angle_alpha   90.00
_cell.angle_beta   90.00
_cell.angle_gamma   90.00
#
_symmetry.space_group_name_H-M   'P 1'
#
loop_
_entity.id
_entity.type
_entity.pdbx_description
1 polymer ?
#
loop_
_entity_poly.entity_id
_entity_poly.type
_entity_poly.pdbx_seq_one_letter_code
_entity_poly.pdbx_strand_id
1 'polypeptide(L)'
;MLESGKPDSILASESQVRMTTVEQVLAPQTSLHRNPFRLIGATTRDNRTRIIELADEAGLIRDADDCRDAQGALMSPRRRLTAEMAWLPGVAPSKASQLVDDISTAAVRETAGELPPLARANVLASFIEALSGSITAAEAATAITRLAIAVEAIDLEDVFRDINEERAVAGFTPERDLDAVAEEFEVRKRAYKSCATALLERFPAQSVVKIVDAVAARSTKDGSKPAPALIQDLVEGYELNAQSFIEREAENIEKLATRARELGATGESAVLPVVEEMKQVAENYLSVARPILIVNKPIGLTHRPSRDIAFEMRGLAVNLHNDYGFIDAPARLTTFLKERFAIVDDIAERVSEDDAFLKDAVEQRRQSELSRQEFEREITYSAEVGLIFKDSISISPKGVSWKGQHIPLEEITRIRWGATRHSINGIPTGTDLMIMVGDARRTINISMRNKDVYANTVDRLWKAAGVPILIQIVAQLRNGNSIAFGDAIIRDNSVSLIRHRVFGANERVDLSWSDVNVWSQNGEFVLGARNDKKVYVSLSYQSYDNVHVLEHLIRMFFKKPVARISQILD
;
A
#
# COMPACT_ATOMS: atom_id res chain seq x y z
N MET A 1 -54.97 81.81 11.82
CA MET A 1 -54.97 81.99 10.36
C MET A 1 -54.80 80.61 9.75
N LEU A 2 -55.90 79.93 9.42
CA LEU A 2 -56.56 79.93 8.10
C LEU A 2 -55.65 79.33 7.02
N GLU A 3 -56.05 78.43 6.13
CA GLU A 3 -57.09 77.41 5.97
C GLU A 3 -56.89 76.86 4.54
N SER A 4 -57.54 75.73 4.23
CA SER A 4 -57.88 75.20 2.89
C SER A 4 -56.75 74.50 2.08
N GLY A 5 -56.99 73.36 1.41
CA GLY A 5 -58.25 72.76 0.98
C GLY A 5 -58.19 71.23 0.86
N LYS A 6 -59.38 70.64 0.89
CA LYS A 6 -59.72 69.22 0.88
C LYS A 6 -60.21 68.81 -0.56
N PRO A 7 -60.75 67.60 -0.80
CA PRO A 7 -60.40 66.64 -1.86
C PRO A 7 -61.37 66.63 -3.07
N ASP A 8 -61.15 65.80 -4.11
CA ASP A 8 -62.24 65.06 -4.79
C ASP A 8 -61.82 64.08 -5.92
N SER A 9 -62.69 63.06 -6.09
CA SER A 9 -62.84 62.03 -7.13
C SER A 9 -61.84 60.85 -7.08
N ILE A 10 -62.20 59.57 -6.87
CA ILE A 10 -63.40 58.77 -7.18
C ILE A 10 -63.88 58.99 -8.63
N LEU A 11 -63.24 58.28 -9.57
CA LEU A 11 -63.85 57.55 -10.70
C LEU A 11 -62.73 56.98 -11.61
N ALA A 12 -62.33 55.74 -11.34
CA ALA A 12 -61.75 54.81 -12.31
C ALA A 12 -61.85 53.39 -11.72
N SER A 13 -63.05 52.82 -11.62
CA SER A 13 -63.63 51.93 -12.65
C SER A 13 -62.81 50.64 -12.87
N GLU A 14 -63.05 49.64 -12.02
CA GLU A 14 -63.44 48.26 -12.36
C GLU A 14 -62.72 47.48 -13.49
N SER A 15 -61.55 47.93 -13.96
CA SER A 15 -60.82 47.30 -15.07
C SER A 15 -59.51 46.64 -14.66
N GLN A 16 -59.24 46.55 -13.35
CA GLN A 16 -57.97 46.03 -12.81
C GLN A 16 -58.12 44.77 -11.93
N VAL A 17 -59.23 44.03 -12.07
CA VAL A 17 -59.47 42.77 -11.33
C VAL A 17 -59.70 41.57 -12.28
N ARG A 18 -59.34 41.69 -13.56
CA ARG A 18 -59.37 40.55 -14.49
C ARG A 18 -58.12 40.53 -15.37
N MET A 19 -57.02 40.05 -14.81
CA MET A 19 -55.98 39.29 -15.53
C MET A 19 -54.94 38.80 -14.51
N THR A 20 -55.38 38.04 -13.52
CA THR A 20 -54.50 37.07 -12.88
C THR A 20 -54.50 35.85 -13.79
N THR A 21 -53.70 35.89 -14.85
CA THR A 21 -53.38 34.67 -15.60
C THR A 21 -52.64 33.79 -14.61
N VAL A 22 -53.35 32.76 -14.17
CA VAL A 22 -52.80 31.61 -13.47
C VAL A 22 -51.61 31.13 -14.31
N GLU A 23 -50.39 31.42 -13.87
CA GLU A 23 -49.25 30.58 -14.20
C GLU A 23 -49.61 29.20 -13.62
N GLN A 24 -50.24 28.37 -14.45
CA GLN A 24 -50.18 26.94 -14.28
C GLN A 24 -48.69 26.62 -14.28
N VAL A 25 -48.14 26.35 -13.11
CA VAL A 25 -46.90 25.60 -12.98
C VAL A 25 -47.15 24.31 -13.76
N LEU A 26 -46.70 24.28 -15.01
CA LEU A 26 -46.78 23.10 -15.86
C LEU A 26 -46.10 21.97 -15.08
N ALA A 27 -46.88 20.98 -14.66
CA ALA A 27 -46.34 19.76 -14.06
C ALA A 27 -45.24 19.22 -14.98
N PRO A 28 -44.10 18.76 -14.43
CA PRO A 28 -42.99 18.28 -15.25
C PRO A 28 -43.48 17.19 -16.22
N GLN A 29 -43.40 17.47 -17.52
CA GLN A 29 -43.77 16.54 -18.59
C GLN A 29 -42.68 15.48 -18.73
N THR A 30 -42.88 14.33 -18.06
CA THR A 30 -41.99 13.17 -18.11
C THR A 30 -42.20 12.34 -19.39
N SER A 31 -41.31 11.38 -19.63
CA SER A 31 -41.38 10.39 -20.69
C SER A 31 -42.71 9.61 -20.67
N LEU A 32 -43.22 9.24 -19.49
CA LEU A 32 -44.55 8.63 -19.38
C LEU A 32 -45.68 9.60 -19.71
N HIS A 33 -45.58 10.89 -19.36
CA HIS A 33 -46.60 11.88 -19.76
C HIS A 33 -46.67 12.10 -21.27
N ARG A 34 -45.53 11.96 -21.95
CA ARG A 34 -45.38 12.09 -23.41
C ARG A 34 -45.67 10.79 -24.18
N ASN A 35 -45.92 9.68 -23.48
CA ASN A 35 -46.21 8.42 -24.14
C ASN A 35 -47.55 8.50 -24.90
N PRO A 36 -47.65 7.97 -26.14
CA PRO A 36 -48.89 8.02 -26.92
C PRO A 36 -50.13 7.54 -26.18
N PHE A 37 -50.04 6.49 -25.35
CA PHE A 37 -51.17 6.02 -24.54
C PHE A 37 -51.69 7.10 -23.59
N ARG A 38 -50.78 7.81 -22.89
CA ARG A 38 -51.15 8.90 -21.99
C ARG A 38 -51.64 10.15 -22.72
N LEU A 39 -51.05 10.48 -23.87
CA LEU A 39 -51.36 11.70 -24.61
C LEU A 39 -52.82 11.76 -25.04
N ILE A 40 -53.35 10.64 -25.56
CA ILE A 40 -54.76 10.55 -26.01
C ILE A 40 -55.68 9.85 -25.00
N GLY A 41 -55.17 9.43 -23.84
CA GLY A 41 -55.97 8.72 -22.83
C GLY A 41 -56.35 7.28 -23.22
N ALA A 42 -55.58 6.65 -24.11
CA ALA A 42 -55.74 5.26 -24.50
C ALA A 42 -55.03 4.29 -23.55
N THR A 43 -55.47 3.05 -23.56
CA THR A 43 -54.89 1.92 -22.84
C THR A 43 -54.31 0.92 -23.83
N THR A 44 -53.41 0.05 -23.37
CA THR A 44 -52.83 -1.02 -24.20
C THR A 44 -53.87 -2.04 -24.67
N ARG A 45 -55.06 -2.06 -24.05
CA ARG A 45 -56.19 -2.95 -24.35
C ARG A 45 -57.24 -2.33 -25.28
N ASP A 46 -57.09 -1.06 -25.66
CA ASP A 46 -58.04 -0.39 -26.56
C ASP A 46 -57.83 -0.81 -28.02
N ASN A 47 -58.94 -1.07 -28.70
CA ASN A 47 -58.94 -1.45 -30.12
C ASN A 47 -58.76 -0.22 -31.04
N ARG A 48 -58.57 -0.49 -32.34
CA ARG A 48 -58.34 0.54 -33.36
C ARG A 48 -59.42 1.63 -33.39
N THR A 49 -60.69 1.26 -33.30
CA THR A 49 -61.81 2.22 -33.30
C THR A 49 -61.74 3.13 -32.08
N ARG A 50 -61.52 2.55 -30.90
CA ARG A 50 -61.44 3.32 -29.66
C ARG A 50 -60.26 4.28 -29.64
N ILE A 51 -59.11 3.88 -30.20
CA ILE A 51 -57.93 4.74 -30.33
C ILE A 51 -58.21 5.96 -31.23
N ILE A 52 -58.98 5.79 -32.31
CA ILE A 52 -59.39 6.91 -33.19
C ILE A 52 -60.29 7.88 -32.41
N GLU A 53 -61.33 7.37 -31.74
CA GLU A 53 -62.25 8.18 -30.94
C GLU A 53 -61.52 8.99 -29.87
N LEU A 54 -60.62 8.34 -29.12
CA LEU A 54 -59.85 8.97 -28.05
C LEU A 54 -58.88 10.04 -28.57
N ALA A 55 -58.28 9.83 -29.75
CA ALA A 55 -57.42 10.82 -30.39
C ALA A 55 -58.20 12.07 -30.82
N ASP A 56 -59.40 11.87 -31.40
CA ASP A 56 -60.30 12.96 -31.79
C ASP A 56 -60.79 13.74 -30.56
N GLU A 57 -61.19 13.04 -29.49
CA GLU A 57 -61.59 13.64 -28.21
C GLU A 57 -60.44 14.44 -27.58
N ALA A 58 -59.23 13.88 -27.53
CA ALA A 58 -58.06 14.54 -26.95
C ALA A 58 -57.60 15.77 -27.76
N GLY A 59 -57.73 15.73 -29.09
CA GLY A 59 -57.42 16.86 -29.98
C GLY A 59 -58.30 18.09 -29.81
N LEU A 60 -59.42 17.98 -29.08
CA LEU A 60 -60.25 19.14 -28.70
C LEU A 60 -59.64 19.96 -27.56
N ILE A 61 -58.75 19.36 -26.77
CA ILE A 61 -58.20 19.93 -25.53
C ILE A 61 -56.67 20.14 -25.63
N ARG A 62 -55.98 19.27 -26.38
CA ARG A 62 -54.52 19.26 -26.56
C ARG A 62 -54.14 19.68 -27.97
N ASP A 63 -52.83 19.76 -28.22
CA ASP A 63 -52.31 19.99 -29.56
C ASP A 63 -52.75 18.88 -30.53
N ALA A 64 -53.38 19.29 -31.63
CA ALA A 64 -53.98 18.37 -32.60
C ALA A 64 -52.95 17.63 -33.45
N ASP A 65 -51.72 18.16 -33.59
CA ASP A 65 -50.64 17.47 -34.29
C ASP A 65 -50.06 16.37 -33.39
N ASP A 66 -49.83 16.66 -32.11
CA ASP A 66 -49.37 15.67 -31.13
C ASP A 66 -50.36 14.50 -30.97
N CYS A 67 -51.67 14.78 -30.94
CA CYS A 67 -52.71 13.74 -30.85
C CYS A 67 -52.76 12.86 -32.11
N ARG A 68 -52.61 13.45 -33.31
CA ARG A 68 -52.56 12.70 -34.58
C ARG A 68 -51.31 11.84 -34.68
N ASP A 69 -50.17 12.35 -34.22
CA ASP A 69 -48.92 11.58 -34.19
C ASP A 69 -48.98 10.43 -33.18
N ALA A 70 -49.59 10.65 -32.00
CA ALA A 70 -49.83 9.61 -31.01
C ALA A 70 -50.76 8.51 -31.55
N GLN A 71 -51.87 8.88 -32.20
CA GLN A 71 -52.75 7.94 -32.88
C GLN A 71 -51.98 7.13 -33.94
N GLY A 72 -51.21 7.80 -34.80
CA GLY A 72 -50.39 7.16 -35.83
C GLY A 72 -49.36 6.18 -35.24
N ALA A 73 -48.76 6.52 -34.09
CA ALA A 73 -47.85 5.65 -33.38
C ALA A 73 -48.55 4.36 -32.91
N LEU A 74 -49.73 4.49 -32.28
CA LEU A 74 -50.47 3.35 -31.72
C LEU A 74 -51.14 2.44 -32.76
N MET A 75 -51.34 2.94 -33.99
CA MET A 75 -51.94 2.20 -35.09
C MET A 75 -50.93 1.38 -35.90
N SER A 76 -49.67 1.81 -35.95
CA SER A 76 -48.61 1.10 -36.69
C SER A 76 -47.92 0.04 -35.81
N PRO A 77 -47.74 -1.23 -36.26
CA PRO A 77 -47.20 -2.29 -35.40
C PRO A 77 -45.85 -1.97 -34.74
N ARG A 78 -44.91 -1.42 -35.52
CA ARG A 78 -43.56 -1.07 -35.04
C ARG A 78 -43.58 0.10 -34.05
N ARG A 79 -44.22 1.22 -34.39
CA ARG A 79 -44.25 2.39 -33.47
C ARG A 79 -45.11 2.10 -32.24
N ARG A 80 -46.10 1.22 -32.35
CA ARG A 80 -46.87 0.74 -31.19
C ARG A 80 -45.98 -0.05 -30.25
N LEU A 81 -45.10 -0.92 -30.77
CA LEU A 81 -44.12 -1.63 -29.93
C LEU A 81 -43.22 -0.65 -29.17
N THR A 82 -42.70 0.38 -29.85
CA THR A 82 -41.92 1.45 -29.19
C THR A 82 -42.72 2.13 -28.07
N ALA A 83 -44.01 2.41 -28.31
CA ALA A 83 -44.89 3.02 -27.30
C ALA A 83 -45.16 2.08 -26.12
N GLU A 84 -45.39 0.79 -26.37
CA GLU A 84 -45.61 -0.25 -25.35
C GLU A 84 -44.36 -0.46 -24.49
N MET A 85 -43.18 -0.55 -25.11
CA MET A 85 -41.89 -0.68 -24.42
C MET A 85 -41.57 0.54 -23.53
N ALA A 86 -42.09 1.72 -23.89
CA ALA A 86 -41.97 2.95 -23.11
C ALA A 86 -43.14 3.18 -22.14
N TRP A 87 -44.06 2.22 -21.99
CA TRP A 87 -45.25 2.31 -21.14
C TRP A 87 -45.14 1.39 -19.92
N LEU A 88 -46.26 0.84 -19.45
CA LEU A 88 -46.38 0.02 -18.25
C LEU A 88 -46.98 -1.35 -18.60
N PRO A 89 -46.33 -2.16 -19.47
CA PRO A 89 -46.84 -3.48 -19.84
C PRO A 89 -46.98 -4.37 -18.61
N GLY A 90 -48.04 -5.19 -18.59
CA GLY A 90 -48.34 -6.09 -17.46
C GLY A 90 -48.99 -5.38 -16.27
N VAL A 91 -49.26 -4.07 -16.36
CA VAL A 91 -49.93 -3.28 -15.32
C VAL A 91 -51.37 -2.98 -15.73
N ALA A 92 -52.32 -3.19 -14.80
CA ALA A 92 -53.73 -2.89 -15.06
C ALA A 92 -53.93 -1.41 -15.46
N PRO A 93 -54.75 -1.09 -16.49
CA PRO A 93 -54.83 0.28 -17.04
C PRO A 93 -55.21 1.37 -16.04
N SER A 94 -56.08 1.07 -15.07
CA SER A 94 -56.45 2.00 -13.99
C SER A 94 -55.26 2.32 -13.09
N LYS A 95 -54.47 1.30 -12.73
CA LYS A 95 -53.24 1.46 -11.95
C LYS A 95 -52.16 2.18 -12.74
N ALA A 96 -52.00 1.87 -14.02
CA ALA A 96 -51.07 2.54 -14.91
C ALA A 96 -51.36 4.05 -14.99
N SER A 97 -52.63 4.43 -15.15
CA SER A 97 -53.05 5.85 -15.17
C SER A 97 -52.75 6.53 -13.85
N GLN A 98 -53.11 5.90 -12.72
CA GLN A 98 -52.84 6.42 -11.38
C GLN A 98 -51.33 6.65 -11.14
N LEU A 99 -50.47 5.71 -11.56
CA LEU A 99 -49.02 5.85 -11.39
C LEU A 99 -48.45 7.05 -12.15
N VAL A 100 -49.00 7.37 -13.32
CA VAL A 100 -48.59 8.54 -14.10
C VAL A 100 -49.07 9.83 -13.44
N ASP A 101 -50.30 9.86 -12.93
CA ASP A 101 -50.83 11.02 -12.17
C ASP A 101 -50.01 11.29 -10.91
N ASP A 102 -49.59 10.23 -10.21
CA ASP A 102 -48.88 10.30 -8.94
C ASP A 102 -47.34 10.39 -9.11
N ILE A 103 -46.79 10.51 -10.33
CA ILE A 103 -45.35 10.27 -10.62
C ILE A 103 -44.39 11.13 -9.79
N SER A 104 -44.81 12.32 -9.36
CA SER A 104 -43.99 13.24 -8.56
C SER A 104 -44.09 12.99 -7.05
N THR A 105 -44.91 12.03 -6.61
CA THR A 105 -45.18 11.77 -5.20
C THR A 105 -44.25 10.69 -4.63
N ALA A 106 -44.02 10.76 -3.31
CA ALA A 106 -43.25 9.73 -2.60
C ALA A 106 -43.93 8.34 -2.63
N ALA A 107 -45.25 8.27 -2.81
CA ALA A 107 -46.01 7.02 -2.85
C ALA A 107 -45.63 6.12 -4.04
N VAL A 108 -45.27 6.73 -5.18
CA VAL A 108 -44.79 6.00 -6.35
C VAL A 108 -43.44 5.31 -6.07
N ARG A 109 -42.61 5.89 -5.20
CA ARG A 109 -41.31 5.32 -4.80
C ARG A 109 -41.45 4.01 -4.02
N GLU A 110 -42.56 3.83 -3.29
CA GLU A 110 -42.83 2.66 -2.46
C GLU A 110 -43.54 1.57 -3.26
N THR A 111 -44.51 1.96 -4.09
CA THR A 111 -45.31 1.04 -4.91
C THR A 111 -44.59 0.51 -6.14
N ALA A 112 -43.54 1.19 -6.63
CA ALA A 112 -42.79 0.75 -7.79
C ALA A 112 -42.19 -0.66 -7.64
N GLY A 113 -41.87 -1.12 -6.43
CA GLY A 113 -41.28 -2.44 -6.19
C GLY A 113 -42.16 -3.62 -6.62
N GLU A 114 -43.48 -3.45 -6.59
CA GLU A 114 -44.48 -4.47 -6.89
C GLU A 114 -44.80 -4.58 -8.39
N LEU A 115 -44.27 -3.66 -9.21
CA LEU A 115 -44.54 -3.63 -10.64
C LEU A 115 -43.65 -4.63 -11.41
N PRO A 116 -44.13 -5.10 -12.59
CA PRO A 116 -43.28 -5.79 -13.55
C PRO A 116 -41.98 -5.00 -13.83
N PRO A 117 -40.82 -5.66 -14.03
CA PRO A 117 -39.52 -4.99 -14.09
C PRO A 117 -39.43 -3.83 -15.10
N LEU A 118 -39.97 -3.99 -16.32
CA LEU A 118 -39.95 -2.94 -17.35
C LEU A 118 -40.82 -1.74 -16.94
N ALA A 119 -42.04 -2.01 -16.47
CA ALA A 119 -42.93 -0.97 -15.96
C ALA A 119 -42.29 -0.22 -14.78
N ARG A 120 -41.66 -0.95 -13.85
CA ARG A 120 -40.89 -0.38 -12.74
C ARG A 120 -39.77 0.53 -13.22
N ALA A 121 -38.99 0.11 -14.21
CA ALA A 121 -37.91 0.93 -14.78
C ALA A 121 -38.45 2.21 -15.45
N ASN A 122 -39.54 2.12 -16.22
CA ASN A 122 -40.19 3.29 -16.85
C ASN A 122 -40.74 4.29 -15.82
N VAL A 123 -41.36 3.79 -14.74
CA VAL A 123 -41.82 4.61 -13.61
C VAL A 123 -40.63 5.29 -12.92
N LEU A 124 -39.57 4.55 -12.60
CA LEU A 124 -38.40 5.11 -11.90
C LEU A 124 -37.66 6.15 -12.75
N ALA A 125 -37.55 5.93 -14.06
CA ALA A 125 -36.98 6.92 -14.97
C ALA A 125 -37.84 8.20 -15.03
N SER A 126 -39.16 8.05 -15.16
CA SER A 126 -40.07 9.21 -15.14
C SER A 126 -40.10 9.92 -13.80
N PHE A 127 -39.96 9.19 -12.69
CA PHE A 127 -39.81 9.77 -11.36
C PHE A 127 -38.54 10.62 -11.29
N ILE A 128 -37.40 10.13 -11.79
CA ILE A 128 -36.15 10.90 -11.87
C ILE A 128 -36.32 12.18 -12.69
N GLU A 129 -37.01 12.11 -13.83
CA GLU A 129 -37.30 13.29 -14.65
C GLU A 129 -38.16 14.30 -13.90
N ALA A 130 -39.17 13.81 -13.15
CA ALA A 130 -40.09 14.61 -12.35
C ALA A 130 -39.47 15.19 -11.08
N LEU A 131 -38.29 14.73 -10.64
CA LEU A 131 -37.60 15.29 -9.48
C LEU A 131 -37.33 16.78 -9.72
N SER A 132 -38.14 17.63 -9.09
CA SER A 132 -38.03 19.08 -9.09
C SER A 132 -37.55 19.58 -7.73
N GLY A 133 -36.76 20.65 -7.69
CA GLY A 133 -36.24 21.25 -6.45
C GLY A 133 -34.87 20.71 -6.03
N SER A 134 -34.39 21.10 -4.84
CA SER A 134 -33.08 20.68 -4.34
C SER A 134 -33.15 19.26 -3.75
N ILE A 135 -32.85 18.27 -4.57
CA ILE A 135 -32.63 16.89 -4.11
C ILE A 135 -31.20 16.73 -3.56
N THR A 136 -31.04 15.87 -2.57
CA THR A 136 -29.72 15.56 -2.00
C THR A 136 -28.95 14.57 -2.87
N ALA A 137 -27.62 14.56 -2.75
CA ALA A 137 -26.77 13.57 -3.41
C ALA A 137 -27.15 12.12 -3.03
N ALA A 138 -27.55 11.88 -1.77
CA ALA A 138 -27.96 10.56 -1.31
C ALA A 138 -29.28 10.10 -1.95
N GLU A 139 -30.22 11.02 -2.17
CA GLU A 139 -31.48 10.73 -2.85
C GLU A 139 -31.24 10.44 -4.34
N ALA A 140 -30.42 11.25 -5.01
CA ALA A 140 -30.02 11.01 -6.40
C ALA A 140 -29.35 9.64 -6.58
N ALA A 141 -28.37 9.31 -5.72
CA ALA A 141 -27.71 8.01 -5.74
C ALA A 141 -28.70 6.86 -5.54
N THR A 142 -29.68 7.03 -4.65
CA THR A 142 -30.72 6.04 -4.39
C THR A 142 -31.64 5.85 -5.59
N ALA A 143 -32.05 6.94 -6.25
CA ALA A 143 -32.89 6.88 -7.44
C ALA A 143 -32.19 6.15 -8.61
N ILE A 144 -30.93 6.51 -8.89
CA ILE A 144 -30.13 5.87 -9.95
C ILE A 144 -29.92 4.38 -9.65
N THR A 145 -29.57 4.04 -8.40
CA THR A 145 -29.36 2.63 -7.98
C THR A 145 -30.62 1.81 -8.17
N ARG A 146 -31.80 2.35 -7.79
CA ARG A 146 -33.09 1.65 -7.96
C ARG A 146 -33.44 1.46 -9.43
N LEU A 147 -33.22 2.48 -10.27
CA LEU A 147 -33.42 2.36 -11.71
C LEU A 147 -32.54 1.25 -12.28
N ALA A 148 -31.25 1.23 -11.95
CA ALA A 148 -30.33 0.21 -12.43
C ALA A 148 -30.74 -1.21 -12.00
N ILE A 149 -31.14 -1.40 -10.74
CA ILE A 149 -31.65 -2.70 -10.25
C ILE A 149 -32.92 -3.09 -11.01
N ALA A 150 -33.82 -2.15 -11.28
CA ALA A 150 -35.04 -2.43 -12.03
C ALA A 150 -34.74 -2.86 -13.47
N VAL A 151 -33.78 -2.20 -14.14
CA VAL A 151 -33.34 -2.53 -15.50
C VAL A 151 -32.68 -3.91 -15.57
N GLU A 152 -31.80 -4.23 -14.61
CA GLU A 152 -31.10 -5.52 -14.54
C GLU A 152 -32.07 -6.70 -14.32
N ALA A 153 -33.22 -6.44 -13.71
CA ALA A 153 -34.24 -7.45 -13.45
C ALA A 153 -35.21 -7.69 -14.62
N ILE A 154 -35.02 -7.01 -15.77
CA ILE A 154 -35.91 -7.14 -16.93
C ILE A 154 -35.61 -8.45 -17.66
N ASP A 155 -36.62 -9.30 -17.75
CA ASP A 155 -36.66 -10.47 -18.62
C ASP A 155 -37.45 -10.13 -19.88
N LEU A 156 -36.83 -10.28 -21.06
CA LEU A 156 -37.46 -9.93 -22.33
C LEU A 156 -38.57 -10.90 -22.74
N GLU A 157 -38.53 -12.15 -22.28
CA GLU A 157 -39.59 -13.13 -22.57
C GLU A 157 -40.87 -12.77 -21.81
N ASP A 158 -40.75 -12.35 -20.55
CA ASP A 158 -41.88 -11.86 -19.76
C ASP A 158 -42.48 -10.60 -20.39
N VAL A 159 -41.64 -9.64 -20.79
CA VAL A 159 -42.08 -8.42 -21.49
C VAL A 159 -42.81 -8.77 -22.79
N PHE A 160 -42.24 -9.67 -23.58
CA PHE A 160 -42.82 -10.13 -24.84
C PHE A 160 -44.19 -10.78 -24.64
N ARG A 161 -44.34 -11.62 -23.59
CA ARG A 161 -45.61 -12.22 -23.20
C ARG A 161 -46.63 -11.13 -22.83
N ASP A 162 -46.28 -10.23 -21.91
CA ASP A 162 -47.20 -9.23 -21.37
C ASP A 162 -47.73 -8.30 -22.48
N ILE A 163 -46.85 -7.87 -23.41
CA ILE A 163 -47.24 -7.06 -24.57
C ILE A 163 -48.24 -7.82 -25.47
N ASN A 164 -47.94 -9.09 -25.76
CA ASN A 164 -48.78 -9.88 -26.65
C ASN A 164 -50.15 -10.23 -26.05
N GLU A 165 -50.22 -10.45 -24.74
CA GLU A 165 -51.49 -10.63 -24.03
C GLU A 165 -52.38 -9.39 -24.15
N GLU A 166 -51.81 -8.19 -23.97
CA GLU A 166 -52.54 -6.93 -24.09
C GLU A 166 -52.96 -6.64 -25.55
N ARG A 167 -52.08 -6.90 -26.52
CA ARG A 167 -52.41 -6.78 -27.95
C ARG A 167 -53.52 -7.74 -28.37
N ALA A 168 -53.55 -8.96 -27.86
CA ALA A 168 -54.60 -9.93 -28.13
C ALA A 168 -55.97 -9.42 -27.66
N VAL A 169 -56.04 -8.83 -26.45
CA VAL A 169 -57.26 -8.19 -25.94
C VAL A 169 -57.68 -7.00 -26.82
N ALA A 170 -56.73 -6.19 -27.28
CA ALA A 170 -56.97 -5.04 -28.14
C ALA A 170 -57.29 -5.38 -29.61
N GLY A 171 -57.16 -6.65 -30.03
CA GLY A 171 -57.32 -7.05 -31.43
C GLY A 171 -56.20 -6.59 -32.37
N PHE A 172 -55.01 -6.34 -31.83
CA PHE A 172 -53.80 -6.10 -32.63
C PHE A 172 -53.08 -7.41 -32.93
N THR A 173 -52.33 -7.44 -34.03
CA THR A 173 -51.52 -8.61 -34.38
C THR A 173 -50.42 -8.79 -33.33
N PRO A 174 -50.26 -9.99 -32.76
CA PRO A 174 -49.17 -10.27 -31.84
C PRO A 174 -47.81 -10.02 -32.50
N GLU A 175 -46.87 -9.48 -31.74
CA GLU A 175 -45.46 -9.51 -32.11
C GLU A 175 -44.98 -10.96 -32.09
N ARG A 176 -44.27 -11.38 -33.14
CA ARG A 176 -43.80 -12.77 -33.30
C ARG A 176 -42.29 -12.88 -33.14
N ASP A 177 -41.60 -11.76 -33.21
CA ASP A 177 -40.15 -11.70 -33.16
C ASP A 177 -39.68 -11.13 -31.82
N LEU A 178 -39.01 -11.97 -31.02
CA LEU A 178 -38.41 -11.52 -29.76
C LEU A 178 -37.25 -10.55 -30.00
N ASP A 179 -36.57 -10.65 -31.15
CA ASP A 179 -35.46 -9.77 -31.49
C ASP A 179 -35.95 -8.31 -31.67
N ALA A 180 -37.18 -8.12 -32.16
CA ALA A 180 -37.79 -6.79 -32.24
C ALA A 180 -37.98 -6.15 -30.84
N VAL A 181 -38.30 -6.95 -29.82
CA VAL A 181 -38.38 -6.47 -28.43
C VAL A 181 -36.99 -6.18 -27.87
N ALA A 182 -36.00 -7.01 -28.18
CA ALA A 182 -34.61 -6.78 -27.78
C ALA A 182 -34.05 -5.48 -28.39
N GLU A 183 -34.31 -5.21 -29.68
CA GLU A 183 -33.90 -3.97 -30.34
C GLU A 183 -34.52 -2.73 -29.69
N GLU A 184 -35.83 -2.75 -29.41
CA GLU A 184 -36.50 -1.65 -28.71
C GLU A 184 -36.04 -1.53 -27.24
N PHE A 185 -35.64 -2.64 -26.61
CA PHE A 185 -35.06 -2.60 -25.28
C PHE A 185 -33.69 -1.90 -25.27
N GLU A 186 -32.85 -2.07 -26.29
CA GLU A 186 -31.61 -1.30 -26.43
C GLU A 186 -31.89 0.21 -26.53
N VAL A 187 -32.92 0.61 -27.28
CA VAL A 187 -33.37 2.02 -27.31
C VAL A 187 -33.78 2.48 -25.91
N ARG A 188 -34.47 1.62 -25.15
CA ARG A 188 -34.95 1.95 -23.81
C ARG A 188 -33.81 2.05 -22.79
N LYS A 189 -32.80 1.17 -22.85
CA LYS A 189 -31.57 1.27 -22.05
C LYS A 189 -30.83 2.59 -22.28
N ARG A 190 -30.72 3.04 -23.53
CA ARG A 190 -30.14 4.37 -23.84
C ARG A 190 -30.95 5.50 -23.19
N ALA A 191 -32.28 5.43 -23.22
CA ALA A 191 -33.13 6.42 -22.56
C ALA A 191 -32.93 6.44 -21.03
N TYR A 192 -32.82 5.26 -20.39
CA TYR A 192 -32.51 5.18 -18.95
C TYR A 192 -31.15 5.76 -18.60
N LYS A 193 -30.13 5.50 -19.43
CA LYS A 193 -28.79 6.10 -19.29
C LYS A 193 -28.85 7.62 -19.40
N SER A 194 -29.52 8.14 -20.42
CA SER A 194 -29.72 9.58 -20.59
C SER A 194 -30.45 10.21 -19.41
N CYS A 195 -31.47 9.54 -18.87
CA CYS A 195 -32.20 9.98 -17.68
C CYS A 195 -31.28 10.08 -16.45
N ALA A 196 -30.48 9.05 -16.17
CA ALA A 196 -29.52 9.06 -15.06
C ALA A 196 -28.43 10.12 -15.25
N THR A 197 -27.94 10.29 -16.47
CA THR A 197 -26.92 11.30 -16.81
C THR A 197 -27.46 12.72 -16.62
N ALA A 198 -28.66 13.00 -17.14
CA ALA A 198 -29.33 14.28 -16.99
C ALA A 198 -29.64 14.62 -15.52
N LEU A 199 -29.80 13.61 -14.64
CA LEU A 199 -29.89 13.83 -13.21
C LEU A 199 -28.56 14.31 -12.61
N LEU A 200 -27.44 13.68 -12.98
CA LEU A 200 -26.11 14.06 -12.51
C LEU A 200 -25.73 15.47 -12.95
N GLU A 201 -26.08 15.88 -14.17
CA GLU A 201 -25.81 17.21 -14.72
C GLU A 201 -26.46 18.35 -13.93
N ARG A 202 -27.46 18.06 -13.08
CA ARG A 202 -28.08 19.04 -12.17
C ARG A 202 -27.23 19.35 -10.94
N PHE A 203 -26.16 18.59 -10.69
CA PHE A 203 -25.34 18.72 -9.50
C PHE A 203 -23.98 19.39 -9.80
N PRO A 204 -23.41 20.13 -8.84
CA PRO A 204 -22.02 20.56 -8.91
C PRO A 204 -21.07 19.35 -8.99
N ALA A 205 -19.92 19.53 -9.64
CA ALA A 205 -18.95 18.44 -9.87
C ALA A 205 -18.58 17.64 -8.61
N GLN A 206 -18.34 18.30 -7.47
CA GLN A 206 -18.01 17.62 -6.20
C GLN A 206 -19.15 16.72 -5.70
N SER A 207 -20.40 17.11 -5.95
CA SER A 207 -21.57 16.30 -5.61
C SER A 207 -21.71 15.13 -6.58
N VAL A 208 -21.43 15.33 -7.87
CA VAL A 208 -21.43 14.24 -8.87
C VAL A 208 -20.45 13.13 -8.48
N VAL A 209 -19.22 13.47 -8.07
CA VAL A 209 -18.24 12.49 -7.58
C VAL A 209 -18.82 11.65 -6.44
N LYS A 210 -19.42 12.29 -5.44
CA LYS A 210 -20.06 11.60 -4.29
C LYS A 210 -21.23 10.71 -4.70
N ILE A 211 -22.04 11.16 -5.67
CA ILE A 211 -23.19 10.41 -6.17
C ILE A 211 -22.69 9.15 -6.91
N VAL A 212 -21.75 9.31 -7.84
CA VAL A 212 -21.22 8.20 -8.65
C VAL A 212 -20.49 7.19 -7.75
N ASP A 213 -19.68 7.64 -6.79
CA ASP A 213 -19.04 6.76 -5.80
C ASP A 213 -20.08 5.96 -4.99
N ALA A 214 -21.13 6.62 -4.48
CA ALA A 214 -22.18 5.95 -3.73
C ALA A 214 -22.97 4.94 -4.59
N VAL A 215 -23.27 5.29 -5.84
CA VAL A 215 -23.97 4.41 -6.79
C VAL A 215 -23.12 3.19 -7.12
N ALA A 216 -21.85 3.39 -7.44
CA ALA A 216 -20.90 2.33 -7.75
C ALA A 216 -20.69 1.41 -6.54
N ALA A 217 -20.46 1.95 -5.35
CA ALA A 217 -20.26 1.19 -4.11
C ALA A 217 -21.48 0.31 -3.76
N ARG A 218 -22.70 0.88 -3.79
CA ARG A 218 -23.94 0.14 -3.51
C ARG A 218 -24.18 -0.97 -4.53
N SER A 219 -23.92 -0.67 -5.81
CA SER A 219 -24.23 -1.58 -6.92
C SER A 219 -23.25 -2.73 -7.01
N THR A 220 -21.99 -2.53 -6.59
CA THR A 220 -20.91 -3.53 -6.66
C THR A 220 -20.60 -4.19 -5.32
N LYS A 221 -21.28 -3.80 -4.22
CA LYS A 221 -20.86 -4.12 -2.84
C LYS A 221 -19.37 -3.82 -2.64
N ASP A 222 -18.99 -2.56 -2.89
CA ASP A 222 -17.62 -2.06 -2.82
C ASP A 222 -16.60 -2.86 -3.66
N GLY A 223 -16.98 -3.19 -4.89
CA GLY A 223 -16.11 -3.90 -5.83
C GLY A 223 -15.98 -5.41 -5.60
N SER A 224 -16.92 -6.03 -4.87
CA SER A 224 -16.95 -7.49 -4.67
C SER A 224 -17.82 -8.24 -5.69
N LYS A 225 -18.69 -7.55 -6.43
CA LYS A 225 -19.48 -8.13 -7.53
C LYS A 225 -19.62 -7.14 -8.70
N PRO A 226 -19.86 -7.63 -9.93
CA PRO A 226 -20.09 -6.77 -11.09
C PRO A 226 -21.23 -5.76 -10.86
N ALA A 227 -21.08 -4.58 -11.46
CA ALA A 227 -22.13 -3.57 -11.48
C ALA A 227 -23.21 -3.95 -12.52
N PRO A 228 -24.47 -3.51 -12.33
CA PRO A 228 -25.47 -3.55 -13.40
C PRO A 228 -24.98 -2.78 -14.63
N ALA A 229 -25.40 -3.21 -15.83
CA ALA A 229 -24.92 -2.63 -17.09
C ALA A 229 -25.11 -1.11 -17.16
N LEU A 230 -26.26 -0.61 -16.67
CA LEU A 230 -26.55 0.83 -16.60
C LEU A 230 -25.53 1.61 -15.75
N ILE A 231 -25.03 1.01 -14.66
CA ILE A 231 -24.06 1.65 -13.78
C ILE A 231 -22.67 1.62 -14.40
N GLN A 232 -22.29 0.52 -15.05
CA GLN A 232 -21.04 0.44 -15.80
C GLN A 232 -20.97 1.55 -16.86
N ASP A 233 -22.00 1.66 -17.69
CA ASP A 233 -22.16 2.69 -18.70
C ASP A 233 -22.10 4.13 -18.16
N LEU A 234 -22.64 4.34 -16.96
CA LEU A 234 -22.65 5.64 -16.28
C LEU A 234 -21.25 6.01 -15.76
N VAL A 235 -20.52 5.03 -15.21
CA VAL A 235 -19.16 5.23 -14.71
C VAL A 235 -18.17 5.45 -15.87
N GLU A 236 -18.35 4.78 -17.01
CA GLU A 236 -17.57 5.04 -18.23
C GLU A 236 -17.76 6.49 -18.72
N GLY A 237 -19.01 6.98 -18.75
CA GLY A 237 -19.28 8.38 -19.10
C GLY A 237 -18.70 9.37 -18.08
N TYR A 238 -18.71 9.01 -16.81
CA TYR A 238 -18.05 9.79 -15.75
C TYR A 238 -16.53 9.82 -15.90
N GLU A 239 -15.88 8.70 -16.24
CA GLU A 239 -14.43 8.61 -16.46
C GLU A 239 -13.98 9.55 -17.58
N LEU A 240 -14.71 9.59 -18.70
CA LEU A 240 -14.43 10.52 -19.81
C LEU A 240 -14.46 11.98 -19.36
N ASN A 241 -15.42 12.35 -18.50
CA ASN A 241 -15.51 13.70 -17.96
C ASN A 241 -14.42 14.00 -16.91
N ALA A 242 -13.96 12.98 -16.18
CA ALA A 242 -12.94 13.09 -15.16
C ALA A 242 -11.50 13.04 -15.70
N GLN A 243 -11.31 12.67 -16.97
CA GLN A 243 -10.00 12.41 -17.57
C GLN A 243 -8.99 13.54 -17.36
N SER A 244 -9.37 14.79 -17.65
CA SER A 244 -8.48 15.95 -17.50
C SER A 244 -8.02 16.18 -16.04
N PHE A 245 -8.86 15.85 -15.07
CA PHE A 245 -8.50 15.92 -13.65
C PHE A 245 -7.54 14.78 -13.29
N ILE A 246 -7.85 13.56 -13.71
CA ILE A 246 -7.05 12.35 -13.49
C ILE A 246 -5.62 12.54 -14.03
N GLU A 247 -5.50 13.01 -15.27
CA GLU A 247 -4.21 13.29 -15.93
C GLU A 247 -3.41 14.35 -15.18
N ARG A 248 -4.05 15.46 -14.79
CA ARG A 248 -3.38 16.53 -14.05
C ARG A 248 -2.87 16.09 -12.68
N GLU A 249 -3.66 15.33 -11.92
CA GLU A 249 -3.20 14.82 -10.62
C GLU A 249 -2.10 13.76 -10.80
N ALA A 250 -2.12 12.97 -11.87
CA ALA A 250 -1.02 12.05 -12.21
C ALA A 250 0.29 12.82 -12.45
N GLU A 251 0.26 13.88 -13.26
CA GLU A 251 1.43 14.73 -13.50
C GLU A 251 1.93 15.40 -12.21
N ASN A 252 1.02 15.80 -11.31
CA ASN A 252 1.40 16.38 -10.02
C ASN A 252 2.17 15.36 -9.16
N ILE A 253 1.72 14.11 -9.13
CA ILE A 253 2.42 13.03 -8.41
C ILE A 253 3.80 12.78 -9.02
N GLU A 254 3.92 12.75 -10.35
CA GLU A 254 5.21 12.57 -11.04
C GLU A 254 6.19 13.72 -10.73
N LYS A 255 5.72 14.97 -10.74
CA LYS A 255 6.53 16.15 -10.37
C LYS A 255 6.98 16.07 -8.91
N LEU A 256 6.10 15.67 -7.99
CA LEU A 256 6.44 15.48 -6.58
C LEU A 256 7.43 14.33 -6.38
N ALA A 257 7.30 13.24 -7.15
CA ALA A 257 8.22 12.11 -7.11
C ALA A 257 9.62 12.53 -7.55
N THR A 258 9.71 13.27 -8.66
CA THR A 258 10.97 13.83 -9.15
C THR A 258 11.63 14.73 -8.11
N ARG A 259 10.87 15.68 -7.55
CA ARG A 259 11.35 16.58 -6.48
C ARG A 259 11.84 15.82 -5.25
N ALA A 260 11.12 14.79 -4.82
CA ALA A 260 11.52 13.97 -3.68
C ALA A 260 12.85 13.22 -3.92
N ARG A 261 13.06 12.71 -5.15
CA ARG A 261 14.34 12.08 -5.54
C ARG A 261 15.51 13.06 -5.50
N GLU A 262 15.31 14.27 -6.02
CA GLU A 262 16.34 15.34 -6.01
C GLU A 262 16.71 15.77 -4.59
N LEU A 263 15.73 15.83 -3.68
CA LEU A 263 15.95 16.17 -2.28
C LEU A 263 16.61 15.05 -1.48
N GLY A 264 16.66 13.82 -2.01
CA GLY A 264 17.24 12.67 -1.32
C GLY A 264 18.66 12.92 -0.80
N ALA A 265 19.52 13.55 -1.62
CA ALA A 265 20.89 13.89 -1.22
C ALA A 265 20.99 14.89 -0.05
N THR A 266 19.92 15.65 0.23
CA THR A 266 19.86 16.62 1.33
C THR A 266 19.52 15.96 2.67
N GLY A 267 18.86 14.80 2.65
CA GLY A 267 18.45 14.05 3.84
C GLY A 267 16.95 13.82 3.94
N GLU A 268 16.56 12.83 4.73
CA GLU A 268 15.18 12.35 4.83
C GLU A 268 14.19 13.42 5.30
N SER A 269 14.63 14.30 6.20
CA SER A 269 13.81 15.41 6.71
C SER A 269 13.39 16.41 5.62
N ALA A 270 14.18 16.57 4.56
CA ALA A 270 13.83 17.42 3.42
C ALA A 270 12.81 16.76 2.48
N VAL A 271 12.81 15.42 2.41
CA VAL A 271 11.92 14.62 1.56
C VAL A 271 10.52 14.46 2.18
N LEU A 272 10.44 14.32 3.50
CA LEU A 272 9.18 14.06 4.22
C LEU A 272 8.03 15.03 3.88
N PRO A 273 8.22 16.35 3.82
CA PRO A 273 7.14 17.27 3.43
C PRO A 273 6.60 17.01 2.02
N VAL A 274 7.46 16.64 1.07
CA VAL A 274 7.07 16.33 -0.31
C VAL A 274 6.30 15.01 -0.37
N VAL A 275 6.67 14.03 0.45
CA VAL A 275 5.91 12.78 0.59
C VAL A 275 4.51 13.02 1.15
N GLU A 276 4.35 13.89 2.15
CA GLU A 276 3.02 14.22 2.67
C GLU A 276 2.17 15.00 1.65
N GLU A 277 2.78 15.92 0.89
CA GLU A 277 2.11 16.60 -0.23
C GLU A 277 1.66 15.60 -1.30
N MET A 278 2.52 14.65 -1.68
CA MET A 278 2.20 13.59 -2.63
C MET A 278 1.04 12.71 -2.17
N LYS A 279 1.01 12.31 -0.90
CA LYS A 279 -0.10 11.55 -0.33
C LYS A 279 -1.41 12.34 -0.44
N GLN A 280 -1.39 13.64 -0.16
CA GLN A 280 -2.58 14.48 -0.28
C GLN A 280 -3.08 14.60 -1.72
N VAL A 281 -2.18 14.73 -2.70
CA VAL A 281 -2.53 14.70 -4.13
C VAL A 281 -3.12 13.35 -4.53
N ALA A 282 -2.52 12.26 -4.08
CA ALA A 282 -3.02 10.91 -4.33
C ALA A 282 -4.40 10.65 -3.68
N GLU A 283 -4.68 11.23 -2.51
CA GLU A 283 -6.02 11.19 -1.91
C GLU A 283 -7.06 11.91 -2.76
N ASN A 284 -6.71 13.10 -3.26
CA ASN A 284 -7.59 13.87 -4.14
C ASN A 284 -7.86 13.10 -5.44
N TYR A 285 -6.83 12.48 -6.02
CA TYR A 285 -6.95 11.59 -7.16
C TYR A 285 -7.92 10.43 -6.87
N LEU A 286 -7.70 9.70 -5.77
CA LEU A 286 -8.53 8.55 -5.42
C LEU A 286 -9.98 8.93 -5.14
N SER A 287 -10.25 10.14 -4.63
CA SER A 287 -11.62 10.61 -4.43
C SER A 287 -12.45 10.62 -5.71
N VAL A 288 -11.81 10.80 -6.87
CA VAL A 288 -12.42 10.80 -8.21
C VAL A 288 -12.29 9.43 -8.87
N ALA A 289 -11.14 8.77 -8.74
CA ALA A 289 -10.87 7.51 -9.42
C ALA A 289 -11.52 6.27 -8.76
N ARG A 290 -11.88 6.33 -7.46
CA ARG A 290 -12.46 5.21 -6.72
C ARG A 290 -13.68 4.56 -7.39
N PRO A 291 -14.73 5.29 -7.84
CA PRO A 291 -15.87 4.67 -8.53
C PRO A 291 -15.47 3.84 -9.76
N ILE A 292 -14.47 4.31 -10.52
CA ILE A 292 -13.94 3.62 -11.69
C ILE A 292 -13.28 2.30 -11.26
N LEU A 293 -12.43 2.37 -10.23
CA LEU A 293 -11.71 1.20 -9.71
C LEU A 293 -12.65 0.11 -9.18
N ILE A 294 -13.67 0.47 -8.39
CA ILE A 294 -14.60 -0.52 -7.81
C ILE A 294 -15.53 -1.14 -8.85
N VAL A 295 -15.86 -0.44 -9.94
CA VAL A 295 -16.65 -1.00 -11.05
C VAL A 295 -15.82 -1.94 -11.92
N ASN A 296 -14.55 -1.59 -12.17
CA ASN A 296 -13.66 -2.34 -13.05
C ASN A 296 -13.10 -3.61 -12.40
N LYS A 297 -12.89 -3.61 -11.07
CA LYS A 297 -12.27 -4.74 -10.34
C LYS A 297 -12.99 -6.08 -10.54
N PRO A 298 -14.31 -6.22 -10.31
CA PRO A 298 -15.01 -7.51 -10.44
C PRO A 298 -14.95 -8.14 -11.82
N ILE A 299 -14.76 -7.32 -12.87
CA ILE A 299 -14.69 -7.77 -14.27
C ILE A 299 -13.24 -7.92 -14.75
N GLY A 300 -12.25 -7.75 -13.87
CA GLY A 300 -10.82 -7.90 -14.19
C GLY A 300 -10.26 -6.80 -15.09
N LEU A 301 -10.92 -5.63 -15.18
CA LEU A 301 -10.44 -4.52 -15.99
C LEU A 301 -9.46 -3.67 -15.17
N THR A 302 -8.25 -3.47 -15.67
CA THR A 302 -7.24 -2.64 -15.00
C THR A 302 -7.40 -1.17 -15.41
N HIS A 303 -7.60 -0.28 -14.43
CA HIS A 303 -7.50 1.16 -14.66
C HIS A 303 -6.03 1.59 -14.66
N ARG A 304 -5.45 1.72 -15.87
CA ARG A 304 -4.01 1.98 -16.07
C ARG A 304 -3.51 3.23 -15.33
N PRO A 305 -4.17 4.40 -15.38
CA PRO A 305 -3.68 5.60 -14.70
C PRO A 305 -3.47 5.39 -13.19
N SER A 306 -4.41 4.71 -12.51
CA SER A 306 -4.27 4.42 -11.07
C SER A 306 -3.13 3.46 -10.77
N ARG A 307 -2.94 2.47 -11.65
CA ARG A 307 -1.84 1.51 -11.51
C ARG A 307 -0.49 2.19 -11.67
N ASP A 308 -0.36 3.06 -12.68
CA ASP A 308 0.90 3.71 -13.01
C ASP A 308 1.30 4.71 -11.92
N ILE A 309 0.35 5.49 -11.38
CA ILE A 309 0.57 6.35 -10.19
C ILE A 309 1.05 5.55 -8.98
N ALA A 310 0.39 4.42 -8.69
CA ALA A 310 0.76 3.60 -7.55
C ALA A 310 2.18 3.01 -7.70
N PHE A 311 2.56 2.62 -8.93
CA PHE A 311 3.92 2.19 -9.23
C PHE A 311 4.95 3.31 -9.13
N GLU A 312 4.60 4.53 -9.52
CA GLU A 312 5.49 5.68 -9.38
C GLU A 312 5.79 6.00 -7.91
N MET A 313 4.75 6.01 -7.07
CA MET A 313 4.88 6.20 -5.61
C MET A 313 5.69 5.07 -4.96
N ARG A 314 5.45 3.82 -5.37
CA ARG A 314 6.25 2.67 -4.91
C ARG A 314 7.70 2.79 -5.36
N GLY A 315 7.92 3.18 -6.62
CA GLY A 315 9.24 3.40 -7.19
C GLY A 315 10.02 4.46 -6.44
N LEU A 316 9.36 5.54 -6.00
CA LEU A 316 9.95 6.52 -5.10
C LEU A 316 10.34 5.90 -3.75
N ALA A 317 9.45 5.14 -3.10
CA ALA A 317 9.75 4.49 -1.81
C ALA A 317 10.99 3.58 -1.90
N VAL A 318 11.07 2.77 -2.95
CA VAL A 318 12.21 1.89 -3.23
C VAL A 318 13.49 2.70 -3.48
N ASN A 319 13.41 3.75 -4.30
CA ASN A 319 14.56 4.62 -4.58
C ASN A 319 15.11 5.29 -3.32
N LEU A 320 14.24 5.86 -2.49
CA LEU A 320 14.64 6.52 -1.25
C LEU A 320 15.31 5.56 -0.26
N HIS A 321 14.83 4.33 -0.17
CA HIS A 321 15.45 3.32 0.68
C HIS A 321 16.80 2.86 0.13
N ASN A 322 16.85 2.47 -1.16
CA ASN A 322 18.04 1.85 -1.75
C ASN A 322 19.20 2.83 -1.91
N ASP A 323 18.93 4.06 -2.35
CA ASP A 323 19.97 5.02 -2.68
C ASP A 323 20.46 5.80 -1.45
N TYR A 324 19.58 6.03 -0.47
CA TYR A 324 19.86 6.90 0.68
C TYR A 324 19.73 6.22 2.05
N GLY A 325 19.27 4.97 2.13
CA GLY A 325 19.10 4.24 3.40
C GLY A 325 17.99 4.78 4.30
N PHE A 326 17.05 5.54 3.72
CA PHE A 326 15.90 6.12 4.40
C PHE A 326 14.88 5.06 4.82
N ILE A 327 14.08 5.37 5.84
CA ILE A 327 13.17 4.40 6.48
C ILE A 327 11.78 5.00 6.68
N ASP A 328 11.66 6.21 7.24
CA ASP A 328 10.38 6.86 7.53
C ASP A 328 9.64 7.22 6.23
N ALA A 329 10.32 7.88 5.29
CA ALA A 329 9.70 8.26 4.02
C ALA A 329 9.21 7.05 3.18
N PRO A 330 10.03 6.00 2.95
CA PRO A 330 9.57 4.75 2.32
C PRO A 330 8.43 4.07 3.07
N ALA A 331 8.50 3.98 4.41
CA ALA A 331 7.47 3.33 5.21
C ALA A 331 6.12 4.06 5.12
N ARG A 332 6.12 5.40 5.12
CA ARG A 332 4.90 6.21 4.96
C ARG A 332 4.26 6.02 3.60
N LEU A 333 5.04 6.02 2.52
CA LEU A 333 4.55 5.76 1.17
C LEU A 333 3.98 4.34 1.05
N THR A 334 4.71 3.35 1.56
CA THR A 334 4.32 1.94 1.51
C THR A 334 3.03 1.71 2.30
N THR A 335 2.92 2.27 3.51
CA THR A 335 1.69 2.19 4.33
C THR A 335 0.52 2.86 3.61
N PHE A 336 0.73 4.04 3.04
CA PHE A 336 -0.31 4.75 2.29
C PHE A 336 -0.81 3.94 1.10
N LEU A 337 0.10 3.38 0.30
CA LEU A 337 -0.26 2.52 -0.83
C LEU A 337 -1.04 1.28 -0.37
N LYS A 338 -0.64 0.67 0.74
CA LYS A 338 -1.30 -0.51 1.32
C LYS A 338 -2.74 -0.21 1.73
N GLU A 339 -2.99 0.96 2.30
CA GLU A 339 -4.30 1.36 2.80
C GLU A 339 -5.21 1.90 1.71
N ARG A 340 -4.66 2.68 0.77
CA ARG A 340 -5.46 3.48 -0.18
C ARG A 340 -5.51 2.90 -1.58
N PHE A 341 -4.51 2.13 -1.99
CA PHE A 341 -4.42 1.49 -3.31
C PHE A 341 -4.63 -0.03 -3.28
N ALA A 342 -5.13 -0.59 -2.17
CA ALA A 342 -5.41 -2.03 -2.02
C ALA A 342 -6.33 -2.63 -3.09
N ILE A 343 -7.10 -1.80 -3.79
CA ILE A 343 -7.99 -2.24 -4.87
C ILE A 343 -7.24 -2.55 -6.18
N VAL A 344 -6.00 -2.07 -6.32
CA VAL A 344 -5.15 -2.34 -7.47
C VAL A 344 -4.35 -3.60 -7.18
N ASP A 345 -4.81 -4.75 -7.68
CA ASP A 345 -4.31 -6.07 -7.28
C ASP A 345 -2.78 -6.21 -7.51
N ASP A 346 -2.24 -5.75 -8.64
CA ASP A 346 -0.80 -5.77 -8.97
C ASP A 346 0.09 -5.02 -7.95
N ILE A 347 -0.50 -4.08 -7.20
CA ILE A 347 0.19 -3.26 -6.20
C ILE A 347 0.05 -3.87 -4.82
N ALA A 348 -1.13 -4.43 -4.50
CA ALA A 348 -1.46 -4.90 -3.16
C ALA A 348 -0.48 -5.97 -2.64
N GLU A 349 -0.11 -6.92 -3.50
CA GLU A 349 0.86 -7.98 -3.16
C GLU A 349 2.26 -7.39 -2.90
N ARG A 350 2.78 -6.63 -3.87
CA ARG A 350 4.12 -6.03 -3.80
C ARG A 350 4.30 -5.11 -2.61
N VAL A 351 3.31 -4.25 -2.35
CA VAL A 351 3.35 -3.32 -1.22
C VAL A 351 3.25 -4.06 0.12
N SER A 352 2.59 -5.21 0.17
CA SER A 352 2.57 -6.04 1.38
C SER A 352 3.95 -6.65 1.67
N GLU A 353 4.67 -7.08 0.64
CA GLU A 353 6.07 -7.53 0.76
C GLU A 353 7.00 -6.39 1.17
N ASP A 354 6.87 -5.22 0.55
CA ASP A 354 7.65 -4.02 0.87
C ASP A 354 7.45 -3.59 2.33
N ASP A 355 6.21 -3.62 2.84
CA ASP A 355 5.87 -3.30 4.24
C ASP A 355 6.54 -4.28 5.22
N ALA A 356 6.52 -5.58 4.91
CA ALA A 356 7.20 -6.59 5.73
C ALA A 356 8.71 -6.36 5.74
N PHE A 357 9.31 -6.13 4.56
CA PHE A 357 10.73 -5.85 4.42
C PHE A 357 11.18 -4.62 5.21
N LEU A 358 10.44 -3.50 5.10
CA LEU A 358 10.78 -2.27 5.82
C LEU A 358 10.68 -2.43 7.35
N LYS A 359 9.70 -3.19 7.83
CA LYS A 359 9.57 -3.52 9.27
C LYS A 359 10.75 -4.34 9.78
N ASP A 360 11.17 -5.34 9.02
CA ASP A 360 12.35 -6.15 9.35
C ASP A 360 13.62 -5.29 9.34
N ALA A 361 13.79 -4.39 8.37
CA ALA A 361 14.92 -3.48 8.29
C ALA A 361 14.99 -2.52 9.49
N VAL A 362 13.85 -1.99 9.95
CA VAL A 362 13.76 -1.17 11.17
C VAL A 362 14.23 -1.96 12.39
N GLU A 363 13.73 -3.19 12.55
CA GLU A 363 14.05 -4.02 13.70
C GLU A 363 15.53 -4.44 13.69
N GLN A 364 16.08 -4.82 12.53
CA GLN A 364 17.50 -5.14 12.38
C GLN A 364 18.39 -3.95 12.73
N ARG A 365 18.05 -2.73 12.28
CA ARG A 365 18.79 -1.51 12.64
C ARG A 365 18.75 -1.27 14.15
N ARG A 366 17.58 -1.42 14.77
CA ARG A 366 17.41 -1.28 16.23
C ARG A 366 18.27 -2.28 17.01
N GLN A 367 18.23 -3.55 16.60
CA GLN A 367 19.01 -4.62 17.23
C GLN A 367 20.51 -4.37 17.07
N SER A 368 20.96 -4.00 15.86
CA SER A 368 22.37 -3.66 15.61
C SER A 368 22.83 -2.50 16.48
N GLU A 369 21.98 -1.49 16.69
CA GLU A 369 22.32 -0.35 17.54
C GLU A 369 22.39 -0.74 19.02
N LEU A 370 21.47 -1.57 19.50
CA LEU A 370 21.53 -2.13 20.86
C LEU A 370 22.78 -2.97 21.07
N SER A 371 23.07 -3.91 20.17
CA SER A 371 24.29 -4.73 20.25
C SER A 371 25.56 -3.88 20.18
N ARG A 372 25.57 -2.81 19.38
CA ARG A 372 26.68 -1.84 19.37
C ARG A 372 26.82 -1.19 20.73
N GLN A 373 25.74 -0.64 21.30
CA GLN A 373 25.79 0.01 22.62
C GLN A 373 26.22 -0.95 23.73
N GLU A 374 25.73 -2.19 23.72
CA GLU A 374 26.16 -3.24 24.65
C GLU A 374 27.65 -3.53 24.51
N PHE A 375 28.14 -3.74 23.29
CA PHE A 375 29.56 -3.92 23.03
C PHE A 375 30.40 -2.73 23.51
N GLU A 376 29.99 -1.49 23.22
CA GLU A 376 30.69 -0.28 23.67
C GLU A 376 30.79 -0.23 25.21
N ARG A 377 29.71 -0.55 25.93
CA ARG A 377 29.70 -0.64 27.39
C ARG A 377 30.59 -1.78 27.90
N GLU A 378 30.61 -2.90 27.18
CA GLU A 378 31.42 -4.07 27.53
C GLU A 378 32.91 -3.91 27.25
N ILE A 379 33.35 -2.99 26.40
CA ILE A 379 34.80 -2.80 26.18
C ILE A 379 35.35 -1.55 26.86
N THR A 380 34.48 -0.57 27.17
CA THR A 380 34.91 0.70 27.75
C THR A 380 35.43 0.52 29.17
N TYR A 381 36.70 0.84 29.38
CA TYR A 381 37.37 0.75 30.68
C TYR A 381 38.49 1.79 30.77
N SER A 382 38.67 2.40 31.93
CA SER A 382 39.79 3.29 32.22
C SER A 382 40.25 3.14 33.66
N ALA A 383 41.57 3.16 33.87
CA ALA A 383 42.17 3.11 35.21
C ALA A 383 43.50 3.86 35.26
N GLU A 384 43.84 4.37 36.45
CA GLU A 384 45.15 4.96 36.71
C GLU A 384 46.16 3.89 37.16
N VAL A 385 47.36 3.92 36.59
CA VAL A 385 48.45 3.00 36.89
C VAL A 385 49.68 3.79 37.33
N GLY A 386 50.12 3.57 38.56
CA GLY A 386 51.29 4.23 39.17
C GLY A 386 51.06 4.66 40.62
N LEU A 387 52.13 4.88 41.39
CA LEU A 387 52.07 5.25 42.81
C LEU A 387 52.21 6.77 43.04
N ILE A 388 53.22 7.39 42.42
CA ILE A 388 53.57 8.82 42.59
C ILE A 388 53.26 9.61 41.32
N PHE A 389 53.62 9.06 40.16
CA PHE A 389 53.19 9.53 38.84
C PHE A 389 52.21 8.50 38.29
N LYS A 390 51.02 8.94 37.90
CA LYS A 390 49.95 8.07 37.42
C LYS A 390 49.75 8.28 35.93
N ASP A 391 49.80 7.18 35.19
CA ASP A 391 49.44 7.13 33.77
C ASP A 391 48.07 6.46 33.64
N SER A 392 47.21 6.97 32.74
CA SER A 392 45.91 6.35 32.49
C SER A 392 46.00 5.32 31.38
N ILE A 393 45.50 4.12 31.64
CA ILE A 393 45.15 3.15 30.62
C ILE A 393 43.66 3.31 30.28
N SER A 394 43.33 3.29 28.99
CA SER A 394 41.94 3.21 28.55
C SER A 394 41.75 2.31 27.34
N ILE A 395 40.62 1.61 27.34
CA ILE A 395 40.09 0.82 26.23
C ILE A 395 38.69 1.35 25.95
N SER A 396 38.38 1.60 24.68
CA SER A 396 37.07 2.09 24.25
C SER A 396 36.86 1.73 22.78
N PRO A 397 35.68 2.02 22.19
CA PRO A 397 35.45 1.85 20.76
C PRO A 397 36.44 2.61 19.87
N LYS A 398 37.04 3.69 20.40
CA LYS A 398 38.07 4.45 19.71
C LYS A 398 39.40 3.71 19.64
N GLY A 399 39.68 2.77 20.53
CA GLY A 399 40.94 2.04 20.61
C GLY A 399 41.52 1.95 22.01
N VAL A 400 42.80 1.56 22.07
CA VAL A 400 43.58 1.41 23.31
C VAL A 400 44.55 2.58 23.45
N SER A 401 44.54 3.24 24.61
CA SER A 401 45.41 4.38 24.92
C SER A 401 46.24 4.16 26.18
N TRP A 402 47.51 4.60 26.13
CA TRP A 402 48.45 4.52 27.25
C TRP A 402 49.59 5.52 27.07
N LYS A 403 49.91 6.32 28.11
CA LYS A 403 51.02 7.30 28.11
C LYS A 403 51.09 8.20 26.87
N GLY A 404 49.95 8.69 26.41
CA GLY A 404 49.85 9.55 25.21
C GLY A 404 49.97 8.81 23.87
N GLN A 405 50.14 7.48 23.87
CA GLN A 405 50.04 6.64 22.69
C GLN A 405 48.60 6.13 22.51
N HIS A 406 48.20 5.91 21.27
CA HIS A 406 46.88 5.40 20.91
C HIS A 406 46.97 4.48 19.69
N ILE A 407 46.29 3.33 19.76
CA ILE A 407 46.07 2.44 18.61
C ILE A 407 44.56 2.31 18.40
N PRO A 408 44.02 2.71 17.23
CA PRO A 408 42.61 2.52 16.89
C PRO A 408 42.19 1.06 16.99
N LEU A 409 40.97 0.81 17.45
CA LEU A 409 40.50 -0.55 17.75
C LEU A 409 40.61 -1.48 16.53
N GLU A 410 40.21 -0.97 15.35
CA GLU A 410 40.23 -1.67 14.07
C GLU A 410 41.65 -1.96 13.52
N GLU A 411 42.67 -1.25 14.02
CA GLU A 411 44.06 -1.44 13.59
C GLU A 411 44.80 -2.48 14.44
N ILE A 412 44.24 -2.92 15.58
CA ILE A 412 44.89 -3.87 16.48
C ILE A 412 44.97 -5.23 15.81
N THR A 413 46.19 -5.69 15.57
CA THR A 413 46.49 -6.99 14.96
C THR A 413 47.32 -7.90 15.87
N ARG A 414 47.87 -7.34 16.96
CA ARG A 414 48.82 -8.02 17.84
C ARG A 414 48.48 -7.71 19.30
N ILE A 415 48.32 -8.75 20.10
CA ILE A 415 48.15 -8.63 21.56
C ILE A 415 49.02 -9.66 22.28
N ARG A 416 49.56 -9.28 23.44
CA ARG A 416 50.30 -10.16 24.36
C ARG A 416 49.99 -9.78 25.80
N TRP A 417 50.05 -10.74 26.71
CA TRP A 417 50.06 -10.44 28.13
C TRP A 417 50.70 -11.57 28.94
N GLY A 418 51.19 -11.25 30.12
CA GLY A 418 51.80 -12.23 31.00
C GLY A 418 52.24 -11.64 32.33
N ALA A 419 52.75 -12.51 33.20
CA ALA A 419 53.23 -12.15 34.52
C ALA A 419 54.62 -12.74 34.76
N THR A 420 55.51 -11.93 35.34
CA THR A 420 56.87 -12.35 35.72
C THR A 420 57.01 -12.20 37.23
N ARG A 421 57.17 -13.33 37.93
CA ARG A 421 57.34 -13.36 39.39
C ARG A 421 58.81 -13.24 39.74
N HIS A 422 59.14 -12.30 40.61
CA HIS A 422 60.50 -12.09 41.10
C HIS A 422 60.68 -12.72 42.48
N SER A 423 61.86 -13.30 42.73
CA SER A 423 62.25 -13.81 44.04
C SER A 423 63.74 -13.59 44.28
N ILE A 424 64.09 -13.18 45.50
CA ILE A 424 65.48 -13.10 45.97
C ILE A 424 65.65 -14.13 47.07
N ASN A 425 66.61 -15.05 46.93
CA ASN A 425 66.85 -16.15 47.87
C ASN A 425 65.58 -16.97 48.23
N GLY A 426 64.71 -17.21 47.24
CA GLY A 426 63.46 -17.94 47.43
C GLY A 426 62.30 -17.14 48.04
N ILE A 427 62.51 -15.87 48.41
CA ILE A 427 61.47 -14.98 48.95
C ILE A 427 60.84 -14.18 47.80
N PRO A 428 59.52 -14.26 47.56
CA PRO A 428 58.85 -13.50 46.51
C PRO A 428 58.95 -11.98 46.76
N THR A 429 59.48 -11.23 45.79
CA THR A 429 59.66 -9.76 45.89
C THR A 429 58.63 -8.96 45.09
N GLY A 430 57.76 -9.64 44.33
CA GLY A 430 56.69 -9.03 43.58
C GLY A 430 56.39 -9.79 42.29
N THR A 431 55.41 -9.28 41.55
CA THR A 431 55.08 -9.78 40.21
C THR A 431 54.87 -8.58 39.31
N ASP A 432 55.62 -8.52 38.22
CA ASP A 432 55.41 -7.52 37.17
C ASP A 432 54.45 -8.12 36.14
N LEU A 433 53.37 -7.38 35.86
CA LEU A 433 52.32 -7.77 34.93
C LEU A 433 52.48 -6.93 33.66
N MET A 434 52.48 -7.60 32.50
CA MET A 434 52.72 -6.96 31.21
C MET A 434 51.56 -7.20 30.26
N ILE A 435 51.18 -6.16 29.52
CA ILE A 435 50.25 -6.19 28.40
C ILE A 435 50.93 -5.49 27.22
N MET A 436 50.84 -6.06 26.02
CA MET A 436 51.26 -5.43 24.78
C MET A 436 50.08 -5.40 23.82
N VAL A 437 49.90 -4.25 23.16
CA VAL A 437 48.93 -4.06 22.08
C VAL A 437 49.64 -3.46 20.88
N GLY A 438 49.39 -3.94 19.67
CA GLY A 438 50.07 -3.49 18.46
C GLY A 438 49.20 -3.49 17.21
N ASP A 439 49.45 -2.52 16.33
CA ASP A 439 49.01 -2.52 14.94
C ASP A 439 50.16 -3.01 14.05
N ALA A 440 50.09 -2.89 12.71
CA ALA A 440 51.16 -3.31 11.82
C ALA A 440 52.53 -2.63 12.07
N ARG A 441 52.56 -1.38 12.54
CA ARG A 441 53.72 -0.48 12.63
C ARG A 441 54.17 -0.15 14.05
N ARG A 442 53.27 -0.20 15.03
CA ARG A 442 53.46 0.31 16.40
C ARG A 442 53.09 -0.74 17.44
N THR A 443 53.67 -0.58 18.62
CA THR A 443 53.35 -1.40 19.80
C THR A 443 53.33 -0.52 21.04
N ILE A 444 52.30 -0.68 21.86
CA ILE A 444 52.16 -0.12 23.20
C ILE A 444 52.50 -1.22 24.20
N ASN A 445 53.53 -1.00 25.03
CA ASN A 445 53.88 -1.90 26.13
C ASN A 445 53.48 -1.29 27.46
N ILE A 446 52.72 -2.04 28.24
CA ILE A 446 52.12 -1.62 29.50
C ILE A 446 52.65 -2.55 30.58
N SER A 447 53.29 -1.99 31.60
CA SER A 447 53.76 -2.72 32.77
C SER A 447 53.10 -2.18 34.02
N MET A 448 52.59 -3.07 34.88
CA MET A 448 51.87 -2.71 36.10
C MET A 448 52.04 -3.77 37.19
N ARG A 449 51.69 -3.41 38.43
CA ARG A 449 51.66 -4.32 39.58
C ARG A 449 50.26 -4.54 40.17
N ASN A 450 49.29 -3.70 39.79
CA ASN A 450 47.91 -3.83 40.25
C ASN A 450 47.22 -4.98 39.48
N LYS A 451 46.92 -6.07 40.19
CA LYS A 451 46.31 -7.28 39.62
C LYS A 451 44.88 -7.05 39.14
N ASP A 452 44.12 -6.21 39.81
CA ASP A 452 42.72 -5.96 39.45
C ASP A 452 42.64 -5.12 38.18
N VAL A 453 43.46 -4.07 38.06
CA VAL A 453 43.55 -3.27 36.84
C VAL A 453 44.04 -4.13 35.67
N TYR A 454 45.02 -5.00 35.90
CA TYR A 454 45.50 -5.94 34.90
C TYR A 454 44.40 -6.90 34.41
N ALA A 455 43.70 -7.57 35.33
CA ALA A 455 42.66 -8.54 34.98
C ALA A 455 41.51 -7.89 34.19
N ASN A 456 41.04 -6.71 34.64
CA ASN A 456 40.02 -5.95 33.92
C ASN A 456 40.52 -5.50 32.54
N THR A 457 41.76 -5.04 32.43
CA THR A 457 42.32 -4.63 31.13
C THR A 457 42.38 -5.82 30.16
N VAL A 458 42.87 -6.97 30.61
CA VAL A 458 42.98 -8.17 29.77
C VAL A 458 41.60 -8.67 29.32
N ASP A 459 40.59 -8.69 30.21
CA ASP A 459 39.22 -9.09 29.84
C ASP A 459 38.64 -8.19 28.73
N ARG A 460 38.78 -6.87 28.89
CA ARG A 460 38.29 -5.89 27.92
C ARG A 460 39.08 -5.95 26.62
N LEU A 461 40.40 -6.13 26.69
CA LEU A 461 41.27 -6.29 25.52
C LEU A 461 40.95 -7.60 24.76
N TRP A 462 40.64 -8.69 25.47
CA TRP A 462 40.21 -9.93 24.85
C TRP A 462 38.92 -9.76 24.05
N LYS A 463 37.90 -9.12 24.64
CA LYS A 463 36.63 -8.80 23.96
C LYS A 463 36.83 -7.87 22.77
N ALA A 464 37.65 -6.83 22.96
CA ALA A 464 37.83 -5.76 21.98
C ALA A 464 38.73 -6.16 20.79
N ALA A 465 39.77 -6.98 21.02
CA ALA A 465 40.75 -7.34 20.00
C ALA A 465 41.01 -8.86 19.89
N GLY A 466 41.00 -9.60 21.00
CA GLY A 466 41.24 -11.05 21.00
C GLY A 466 40.22 -11.85 20.19
N VAL A 467 38.93 -11.57 20.37
CA VAL A 467 37.84 -12.20 19.62
C VAL A 467 37.91 -11.85 18.13
N PRO A 468 38.04 -10.56 17.71
CA PRO A 468 38.26 -10.22 16.30
C PRO A 468 39.47 -10.92 15.66
N ILE A 469 40.62 -10.96 16.33
CA ILE A 469 41.82 -11.64 15.83
C ILE A 469 41.56 -13.15 15.67
N LEU A 470 40.82 -13.77 16.60
CA LEU A 470 40.43 -15.18 16.49
C LEU A 470 39.60 -15.43 15.23
N ILE A 471 38.58 -14.59 14.98
CA ILE A 471 37.71 -14.69 13.80
C ILE A 471 38.54 -14.53 12.52
N GLN A 472 39.47 -13.58 12.49
CA GLN A 472 40.39 -13.38 11.36
C GLN A 472 41.28 -14.62 11.11
N ILE A 473 41.84 -15.22 12.17
CA ILE A 473 42.62 -16.46 12.07
C ILE A 473 41.78 -17.58 11.47
N VAL A 474 40.55 -17.79 11.97
CA VAL A 474 39.63 -18.81 11.45
C VAL A 474 39.32 -18.59 9.97
N ALA A 475 39.05 -17.34 9.56
CA ALA A 475 38.80 -17.00 8.16
C ALA A 475 40.02 -17.26 7.27
N GLN A 476 41.23 -16.94 7.73
CA GLN A 476 42.46 -17.22 6.99
C GLN A 476 42.67 -18.73 6.79
N LEU A 477 42.48 -19.54 7.84
CA LEU A 477 42.59 -20.99 7.75
C LEU A 477 41.53 -21.59 6.82
N ARG A 478 40.29 -21.10 6.88
CA ARG A 478 39.19 -21.52 5.98
C ARG A 478 39.55 -21.29 4.51
N ASN A 479 40.23 -20.19 4.22
CA ASN A 479 40.69 -19.83 2.88
C ASN A 479 41.97 -20.58 2.44
N GLY A 480 42.44 -21.56 3.22
CA GLY A 480 43.59 -22.39 2.90
C GLY A 480 44.95 -21.78 3.25
N ASN A 481 44.97 -20.62 3.93
CA ASN A 481 46.23 -20.02 4.36
C ASN A 481 46.81 -20.79 5.56
N SER A 482 48.15 -20.73 5.70
CA SER A 482 48.86 -21.19 6.89
C SER A 482 49.36 -20.01 7.70
N ILE A 483 49.33 -20.11 9.03
CA ILE A 483 49.74 -19.02 9.92
C ILE A 483 50.92 -19.49 10.79
N ALA A 484 52.01 -18.72 10.76
CA ALA A 484 53.19 -19.00 11.57
C ALA A 484 53.09 -18.36 12.96
N PHE A 485 53.38 -19.14 13.99
CA PHE A 485 53.58 -18.68 15.37
C PHE A 485 54.93 -19.20 15.85
N GLY A 486 55.94 -18.33 15.84
CA GLY A 486 57.33 -18.77 16.03
C GLY A 486 57.70 -19.85 15.02
N ASP A 487 58.19 -20.99 15.51
CA ASP A 487 58.55 -22.14 14.68
C ASP A 487 57.38 -23.07 14.31
N ALA A 488 56.19 -22.83 14.88
CA ALA A 488 54.99 -23.60 14.57
C ALA A 488 54.26 -23.01 13.35
N ILE A 489 53.80 -23.87 12.44
CA ILE A 489 52.98 -23.46 11.30
C ILE A 489 51.61 -24.13 11.43
N ILE A 490 50.59 -23.32 11.65
CA ILE A 490 49.21 -23.75 11.85
C ILE A 490 48.50 -23.80 10.50
N ARG A 491 47.88 -24.94 10.18
CA ARG A 491 47.00 -25.12 9.02
C ARG A 491 45.65 -25.63 9.51
N ASP A 492 44.66 -25.56 8.64
CA ASP A 492 43.28 -25.88 8.99
C ASP A 492 43.12 -27.35 9.47
N ASN A 493 43.87 -28.28 8.87
CA ASN A 493 43.80 -29.72 9.14
C ASN A 493 45.07 -30.31 9.79
N SER A 494 46.12 -29.52 9.99
CA SER A 494 47.44 -30.00 10.44
C SER A 494 48.26 -28.90 11.09
N VAL A 495 49.37 -29.29 11.74
CA VAL A 495 50.37 -28.37 12.28
C VAL A 495 51.77 -28.86 11.97
N SER A 496 52.67 -27.96 11.60
CA SER A 496 54.11 -28.23 11.55
C SER A 496 54.77 -27.84 12.87
N LEU A 497 55.50 -28.76 13.48
CA LEU A 497 56.31 -28.55 14.69
C LEU A 497 57.80 -28.84 14.43
N ILE A 498 58.66 -28.59 15.43
CA ILE A 498 60.09 -28.84 15.34
C ILE A 498 60.48 -30.08 16.15
N ARG A 499 61.26 -30.96 15.53
CA ARG A 499 61.99 -32.05 16.16
C ARG A 499 63.35 -31.55 16.63
N HIS A 500 63.55 -31.53 17.93
CA HIS A 500 64.82 -31.16 18.58
C HIS A 500 65.79 -32.34 18.58
N ARG A 501 66.96 -32.17 17.96
CA ARG A 501 68.02 -33.18 17.93
C ARG A 501 69.19 -32.77 18.82
N VAL A 502 69.77 -33.74 19.52
CA VAL A 502 70.97 -33.53 20.35
C VAL A 502 72.22 -33.36 19.46
N PHE A 503 72.23 -34.02 18.29
CA PHE A 503 73.27 -33.90 17.27
C PHE A 503 72.61 -33.78 15.89
N GLY A 504 73.01 -32.78 15.10
CA GLY A 504 72.46 -32.47 13.77
C GLY A 504 71.40 -31.36 13.76
N ALA A 505 70.98 -30.94 12.57
CA ALA A 505 70.00 -29.87 12.39
C ALA A 505 68.59 -30.32 12.84
N ASN A 506 67.84 -29.39 13.41
CA ASN A 506 66.43 -29.57 13.73
C ASN A 506 65.62 -29.81 12.44
N GLU A 507 64.57 -30.61 12.56
CA GLU A 507 63.72 -31.03 11.44
C GLU A 507 62.29 -30.56 11.69
N ARG A 508 61.60 -30.15 10.63
CA ARG A 508 60.17 -29.82 10.69
C ARG A 508 59.34 -31.08 10.48
N VAL A 509 58.37 -31.30 11.37
CA VAL A 509 57.50 -32.47 11.38
C VAL A 509 56.06 -32.01 11.26
N ASP A 510 55.37 -32.47 10.22
CA ASP A 510 53.95 -32.21 10.02
C ASP A 510 53.12 -33.28 10.75
N LEU A 511 52.16 -32.82 11.55
CA LEU A 511 51.28 -33.66 12.36
C LEU A 511 49.82 -33.36 12.03
N SER A 512 49.01 -34.41 11.98
CA SER A 512 47.55 -34.28 12.09
C SER A 512 47.19 -33.77 13.48
N TRP A 513 46.11 -33.01 13.59
CA TRP A 513 45.59 -32.56 14.90
C TRP A 513 45.31 -33.70 15.88
N SER A 514 45.01 -34.90 15.39
CA SER A 514 44.83 -36.11 16.23
C SER A 514 46.09 -36.51 16.99
N ASP A 515 47.27 -36.21 16.45
CA ASP A 515 48.58 -36.61 16.99
C ASP A 515 49.21 -35.53 17.87
N VAL A 516 48.50 -34.43 18.11
CA VAL A 516 48.98 -33.27 18.86
C VAL A 516 48.36 -33.25 20.25
N ASN A 517 49.16 -32.86 21.24
CA ASN A 517 48.69 -32.42 22.54
C ASN A 517 49.16 -30.99 22.81
N VAL A 518 48.45 -30.30 23.71
CA VAL A 518 48.79 -28.92 24.11
C VAL A 518 48.75 -28.77 25.61
N TRP A 519 49.70 -28.01 26.15
CA TRP A 519 49.77 -27.69 27.57
C TRP A 519 50.41 -26.31 27.76
N SER A 520 50.40 -25.82 29.00
CA SER A 520 51.05 -24.56 29.35
C SER A 520 52.09 -24.85 30.44
N GLN A 521 53.28 -24.29 30.30
CA GLN A 521 54.37 -24.48 31.25
C GLN A 521 55.25 -23.24 31.28
N ASN A 522 55.63 -22.77 32.47
CA ASN A 522 56.60 -21.68 32.67
C ASN A 522 56.32 -20.40 31.86
N GLY A 523 55.06 -20.03 31.64
CA GLY A 523 54.71 -18.83 30.87
C GLY A 523 54.78 -19.03 29.35
N GLU A 524 54.74 -20.28 28.90
CA GLU A 524 54.70 -20.66 27.49
C GLU A 524 53.50 -21.58 27.21
N PHE A 525 52.91 -21.42 26.03
CA PHE A 525 51.99 -22.38 25.43
C PHE A 525 52.79 -23.37 24.59
N VAL A 526 52.62 -24.66 24.83
CA VAL A 526 53.41 -25.70 24.17
C VAL A 526 52.50 -26.58 23.32
N LEU A 527 52.88 -26.75 22.06
CA LEU A 527 52.32 -27.73 21.14
C LEU A 527 53.33 -28.86 20.97
N GLY A 528 52.91 -30.10 21.22
CA GLY A 528 53.79 -31.27 21.11
C GLY A 528 53.13 -32.46 20.43
N ALA A 529 53.97 -33.35 19.92
CA ALA A 529 53.51 -34.65 19.46
C ALA A 529 53.16 -35.54 20.66
N ARG A 530 52.02 -36.25 20.59
CA ARG A 530 51.59 -37.19 21.64
C ARG A 530 52.60 -38.30 21.90
N ASN A 531 53.20 -38.81 20.82
CA ASN A 531 54.04 -40.01 20.85
C ASN A 531 55.55 -39.70 20.75
N ASP A 532 55.95 -38.43 20.70
CA ASP A 532 57.34 -38.04 20.53
C ASP A 532 57.70 -36.76 21.30
N LYS A 533 58.33 -36.95 22.47
CA LYS A 533 58.73 -35.85 23.36
C LYS A 533 59.78 -34.91 22.76
N LYS A 534 60.44 -35.29 21.67
CA LYS A 534 61.42 -34.44 20.98
C LYS A 534 60.77 -33.51 19.96
N VAL A 535 59.49 -33.72 19.64
CA VAL A 535 58.75 -32.90 18.67
C VAL A 535 57.83 -31.95 19.41
N TYR A 536 58.25 -30.70 19.54
CA TYR A 536 57.45 -29.66 20.18
C TYR A 536 57.88 -28.24 19.77
N VAL A 537 56.97 -27.29 19.92
CA VAL A 537 57.25 -25.85 19.88
C VAL A 537 56.68 -25.22 21.14
N SER A 538 57.51 -24.43 21.84
CA SER A 538 57.08 -23.62 22.97
C SER A 538 56.94 -22.15 22.55
N LEU A 539 55.80 -21.56 22.86
CA LEU A 539 55.45 -20.19 22.49
C LEU A 539 55.24 -19.37 23.76
N SER A 540 56.19 -18.50 24.08
CA SER A 540 56.07 -17.54 25.19
C SER A 540 54.88 -16.60 24.99
N TYR A 541 54.02 -16.51 26.01
CA TYR A 541 52.87 -15.58 26.03
C TYR A 541 53.28 -14.10 25.98
N GLN A 542 54.53 -13.79 26.32
CA GLN A 542 55.09 -12.44 26.35
C GLN A 542 55.88 -12.09 25.09
N SER A 543 56.46 -13.09 24.41
CA SER A 543 57.41 -12.86 23.30
C SER A 543 56.78 -12.99 21.92
N TYR A 544 55.73 -13.81 21.78
CA TYR A 544 55.04 -14.04 20.52
C TYR A 544 53.66 -13.39 20.52
N ASP A 545 53.27 -12.81 19.38
CA ASP A 545 51.96 -12.21 19.21
C ASP A 545 50.85 -13.26 19.24
N ASN A 546 49.71 -12.88 19.84
CA ASN A 546 48.45 -13.61 19.73
C ASN A 546 48.49 -15.06 20.24
N VAL A 547 49.49 -15.47 21.03
CA VAL A 547 49.59 -16.84 21.56
C VAL A 547 48.38 -17.21 22.41
N HIS A 548 47.85 -16.28 23.21
CA HIS A 548 46.61 -16.51 23.96
C HIS A 548 45.41 -16.77 23.05
N VAL A 549 45.35 -16.08 21.89
CA VAL A 549 44.30 -16.30 20.89
C VAL A 549 44.45 -17.69 20.26
N LEU A 550 45.67 -18.05 19.86
CA LEU A 550 45.99 -19.37 19.32
C LEU A 550 45.65 -20.51 20.30
N GLU A 551 46.05 -20.36 21.55
CA GLU A 551 45.74 -21.36 22.58
C GLU A 551 44.24 -21.53 22.75
N HIS A 552 43.50 -20.42 22.87
CA HIS A 552 42.05 -20.46 23.02
C HIS A 552 41.40 -21.17 21.82
N LEU A 553 41.84 -20.82 20.61
CA LEU A 553 41.40 -21.42 19.36
C LEU A 553 41.60 -22.94 19.35
N ILE A 554 42.83 -23.41 19.62
CA ILE A 554 43.16 -24.85 19.58
C ILE A 554 42.43 -25.61 20.68
N ARG A 555 42.34 -25.04 21.89
CA ARG A 555 41.59 -25.67 22.99
C ARG A 555 40.10 -25.76 22.69
N MET A 556 39.52 -24.76 22.03
CA MET A 556 38.12 -24.79 21.59
C MET A 556 37.92 -25.86 20.51
N PHE A 557 38.82 -25.93 19.54
CA PHE A 557 38.82 -26.95 18.50
C PHE A 557 38.88 -28.37 19.07
N PHE A 558 39.80 -28.66 20.02
CA PHE A 558 39.90 -29.98 20.66
C PHE A 558 38.69 -30.38 21.49
N LYS A 559 37.80 -29.44 21.84
CA LYS A 559 36.54 -29.72 22.56
C LYS A 559 35.35 -29.98 21.62
N LYS A 560 35.45 -29.61 20.34
CA LYS A 560 34.35 -29.76 19.36
C LYS A 560 34.57 -31.01 18.50
N PRO A 561 33.50 -31.73 18.10
CA PRO A 561 33.60 -32.89 17.21
C PRO A 561 33.71 -32.45 15.74
N VAL A 562 34.71 -31.63 15.42
CA VAL A 562 34.95 -31.10 14.06
C VAL A 562 36.32 -31.51 13.55
N ALA A 563 36.46 -31.67 12.23
CA ALA A 563 37.68 -32.21 11.62
C ALA A 563 38.73 -31.12 11.31
N ARG A 564 38.30 -29.85 11.21
CA ARG A 564 39.14 -28.71 10.84
C ARG A 564 38.95 -27.56 11.82
N ILE A 565 39.99 -26.77 12.04
CA ILE A 565 39.92 -25.60 12.93
C ILE A 565 38.88 -24.60 12.43
N SER A 566 38.76 -24.41 11.12
CA SER A 566 37.85 -23.42 10.56
C SER A 566 36.37 -23.69 10.83
N GLN A 567 36.01 -24.92 11.19
CA GLN A 567 34.64 -25.38 11.43
C GLN A 567 34.13 -25.05 12.84
N ILE A 568 34.95 -24.46 13.70
CA ILE A 568 34.56 -24.15 15.08
C ILE A 568 33.55 -23.00 15.18
N LEU A 569 33.40 -22.18 14.13
CA LEU A 569 32.45 -21.07 14.06
C LEU A 569 31.24 -21.37 13.14
N ASP A 570 31.20 -22.58 12.57
CA ASP A 570 30.00 -23.15 11.97
C ASP A 570 29.12 -23.75 13.07
#